data_AF-A0A955ECC2-F1
#
_entry.id   AF-A0A955ECC2-F1
#
_cell.length_a   1.000
_cell.length_b   1.000
_cell.length_c   1.000
_cell.angle_alpha   90.00
_cell.angle_beta   90.00
_cell.angle_gamma   90.00
#
_symmetry.space_group_name_H-M   'P 1'
#
loop_
_entity.id
_entity.type
_entity.pdbx_description
1 polymer ?
#
loop_
_entity_poly.entity_id
_entity_poly.type
_entity_poly.pdbx_seq_one_letter_code
_entity_poly.pdbx_strand_id
1 'polypeptide(L)'
;MMKSPFFWFGLVALIMCVDFAAFGYLIARSSNDPTFAVEESYYEKGLDWDTHMAQERRNAELGWRVAARVGEAGAGVRELVLTIVDRDARPVGGALIGVEAFA
;
A
#
# COMPACT_ATOMS: atom_id res chain seq x y z
N MET A 1 -31.21 -31.45 -29.52
CA MET A 1 -30.91 -30.43 -30.56
C MET A 1 -29.50 -29.90 -30.31
N MET A 2 -28.51 -30.37 -31.06
CA MET A 2 -27.12 -29.91 -30.93
C MET A 2 -26.99 -28.48 -31.47
N LYS A 3 -26.49 -27.54 -30.66
CA LYS A 3 -26.22 -26.17 -31.10
C LYS A 3 -25.08 -26.18 -32.13
N SER A 4 -25.15 -25.28 -33.11
CA SER A 4 -24.15 -25.25 -34.20
C SER A 4 -22.75 -24.97 -33.63
N PRO A 5 -21.69 -25.52 -34.24
CA PRO A 5 -20.31 -25.27 -33.79
C PRO A 5 -19.96 -23.76 -33.81
N PHE A 6 -20.55 -23.01 -34.74
CA PHE A 6 -20.40 -21.55 -34.81
C PHE A 6 -20.95 -20.82 -33.58
N PHE A 7 -22.00 -21.33 -32.93
CA PHE A 7 -22.48 -20.78 -31.67
C PHE A 7 -21.43 -20.88 -30.57
N TRP A 8 -20.76 -22.03 -30.46
CA TRP A 8 -19.72 -22.24 -29.46
C TRP A 8 -18.48 -21.40 -29.72
N PHE A 9 -18.04 -21.28 -30.97
CA PHE A 9 -16.95 -20.36 -31.32
C PHE A 9 -17.30 -18.91 -31.01
N GLY A 10 -18.52 -18.47 -31.31
CA GLY A 10 -18.99 -17.13 -30.97
C GLY A 10 -19.05 -16.88 -29.46
N LEU A 11 -19.50 -17.87 -28.68
CA LEU A 11 -19.55 -17.78 -27.22
C LEU A 11 -18.14 -17.66 -26.61
N VAL A 12 -17.20 -18.48 -27.07
CA VAL A 12 -15.80 -18.42 -26.60
C VAL A 12 -15.15 -17.09 -26.98
N ALA A 13 -15.36 -16.62 -28.22
CA ALA A 13 -14.86 -15.32 -28.66
C ALA A 13 -15.44 -14.17 -27.83
N LEU A 14 -16.74 -14.21 -27.51
CA LEU A 14 -17.38 -13.21 -26.66
C LEU A 14 -16.76 -13.18 -25.26
N ILE A 15 -16.59 -14.34 -24.62
CA ILE A 15 -15.98 -14.45 -23.30
C ILE A 15 -14.55 -13.89 -23.32
N MET A 16 -13.73 -14.28 -24.32
CA MET A 16 -12.39 -13.74 -24.51
C MET A 16 -12.39 -12.21 -24.67
N CYS A 17 -13.30 -11.65 -25.47
CA CYS A 17 -13.41 -10.21 -25.64
C CYS A 17 -13.75 -9.50 -24.33
N VAL A 18 -14.65 -10.08 -23.52
CA VAL A 18 -14.98 -9.55 -22.19
C VAL A 18 -13.78 -9.60 -21.27
N ASP A 19 -13.03 -10.71 -21.26
CA ASP A 19 -11.81 -10.84 -20.45
C ASP A 19 -10.76 -9.80 -20.84
N PHE A 20 -10.45 -9.67 -22.14
CA PHE A 20 -9.49 -8.67 -22.61
C PHE A 20 -9.93 -7.24 -22.29
N ALA A 21 -11.23 -6.94 -22.40
CA ALA A 21 -11.76 -5.63 -22.01
C ALA A 21 -11.63 -5.39 -20.50
N ALA A 22 -11.93 -6.40 -19.68
CA ALA A 22 -11.82 -6.31 -18.22
C ALA A 22 -10.36 -6.12 -17.78
N PHE A 23 -9.43 -6.92 -18.31
CA PHE A 23 -8.00 -6.77 -18.01
C PHE A 23 -7.43 -5.45 -18.53
N GLY A 24 -7.79 -5.04 -19.76
CA GLY A 24 -7.38 -3.75 -20.31
C GLY A 24 -7.88 -2.58 -19.45
N TYR A 25 -9.13 -2.67 -18.97
CA TYR A 25 -9.68 -1.68 -18.04
C TYR A 25 -8.91 -1.65 -16.71
N LEU A 26 -8.60 -2.81 -16.12
CA LEU A 26 -7.83 -2.88 -14.88
C LEU A 26 -6.42 -2.30 -15.05
N ILE A 27 -5.73 -2.62 -16.13
CA ILE A 27 -4.39 -2.06 -16.45
C ILE A 27 -4.48 -0.54 -16.65
N ALA A 28 -5.49 -0.06 -17.37
CA ALA A 28 -5.67 1.38 -17.59
C ALA A 28 -5.99 2.15 -16.29
N ARG A 29 -6.62 1.50 -15.31
CA ARG A 29 -6.95 2.10 -14.01
C ARG A 29 -5.84 1.97 -12.98
N SER A 30 -5.00 0.92 -13.04
CA SER A 30 -3.95 0.70 -12.04
C SER A 30 -2.90 1.80 -12.01
N SER A 31 -2.63 2.48 -13.14
CA SER A 31 -1.68 3.60 -13.17
C SER A 31 -2.17 4.90 -12.53
N ASN A 32 -3.47 5.01 -12.20
CA ASN A 32 -4.08 6.21 -11.63
C ASN A 32 -4.64 5.97 -10.22
N ASP A 33 -4.44 4.79 -9.64
CA ASP A 33 -4.93 4.44 -8.31
C ASP A 33 -3.72 4.20 -7.38
N PRO A 34 -3.47 5.12 -6.42
CA PRO A 34 -2.36 5.05 -5.47
C PRO A 34 -2.33 3.76 -4.65
N THR A 35 -3.48 3.08 -4.54
CA THR A 35 -3.61 1.79 -3.82
C THR A 35 -2.86 0.66 -4.52
N PHE A 36 -2.51 0.82 -5.81
CA PHE A 36 -1.74 -0.12 -6.60
C PHE A 36 -0.25 0.25 -6.70
N ALA A 37 0.21 1.25 -5.95
CA ALA A 37 1.62 1.60 -5.89
C ALA A 37 2.44 0.36 -5.49
N VAL A 38 3.42 0.01 -6.32
CA VAL A 38 4.36 -1.07 -6.02
C VAL A 38 5.28 -0.55 -4.92
N GLU A 39 5.20 -1.20 -3.76
CA GLU A 39 6.10 -0.95 -2.64
C GLU A 39 7.54 -1.21 -3.08
N GLU A 40 8.37 -0.16 -3.07
CA GLU A 40 9.78 -0.29 -3.42
C GLU A 40 10.47 -1.18 -2.38
N SER A 41 11.43 -1.98 -2.84
CA SER A 41 12.24 -2.87 -1.99
C SER A 41 11.47 -3.80 -1.03
N TYR A 42 10.22 -4.19 -1.36
CA TYR A 42 9.41 -5.08 -0.53
C TYR A 42 10.14 -6.36 -0.08
N TYR A 43 10.97 -6.93 -0.94
CA TYR A 43 11.80 -8.09 -0.62
C TYR A 43 12.83 -7.80 0.50
N GLU A 44 13.51 -6.65 0.41
CA GLU A 44 14.51 -6.22 1.41
C GLU A 44 13.80 -5.88 2.72
N LYS A 45 12.64 -5.22 2.67
CA LYS A 45 11.78 -4.98 3.85
C LYS A 45 11.35 -6.30 4.51
N GLY A 46 11.09 -7.33 3.72
CA GLY A 46 10.79 -8.68 4.21
C GLY A 46 11.97 -9.36 4.91
N LEU A 47 13.19 -9.17 4.42
CA LEU A 47 14.41 -9.66 5.06
C LEU A 47 14.70 -8.94 6.38
N ASP A 48 14.49 -7.63 6.43
CA ASP A 48 14.76 -6.80 7.61
C ASP A 48 13.60 -6.78 8.63
N TRP A 49 12.56 -7.59 8.40
CA TRP A 49 11.38 -7.65 9.27
C TRP A 49 11.71 -7.97 10.72
N ASP A 50 12.64 -8.90 10.96
CA ASP A 50 13.07 -9.23 12.32
C ASP A 50 13.74 -8.06 13.02
N THR A 51 14.52 -7.25 12.30
CA THR A 51 15.15 -6.03 12.82
C THR A 51 14.10 -4.98 13.15
N HIS A 52 13.10 -4.80 12.28
CA HIS A 52 11.96 -3.92 12.55
C HIS A 52 11.20 -4.33 13.82
N MET A 53 10.87 -5.61 13.95
CA MET A 53 10.20 -6.15 15.13
C MET A 53 11.05 -6.05 16.40
N ALA A 54 12.37 -6.22 16.30
CA ALA A 54 13.27 -6.03 17.43
C ALA A 54 13.33 -4.58 17.89
N GLN A 55 13.30 -3.62 16.95
CA GLN A 55 13.21 -2.20 17.28
C GLN A 55 11.86 -1.86 17.93
N GLU A 56 10.75 -2.40 17.44
CA GLU A 56 9.44 -2.20 18.07
C GLU A 56 9.40 -2.73 19.51
N ARG A 57 9.94 -3.93 19.76
CA ARG A 57 10.04 -4.49 21.11
C ARG A 57 10.88 -3.60 22.02
N ARG A 58 12.03 -3.13 21.53
CA ARG A 58 12.89 -2.20 22.27
C ARG A 58 12.19 -0.88 22.57
N ASN A 59 11.44 -0.33 21.61
CA ASN A 59 10.64 0.86 21.81
C ASN A 59 9.59 0.63 22.91
N ALA A 60 8.91 -0.52 22.89
CA ALA A 60 7.93 -0.90 23.91
C ALA A 60 8.57 -1.07 25.30
N GLU A 61 9.75 -1.69 25.39
CA GLU A 61 10.53 -1.81 26.64
C GLU A 61 10.96 -0.46 27.20
N LEU A 62 11.34 0.48 26.33
CA LEU A 62 11.68 1.86 26.70
C LEU A 62 10.43 2.71 27.02
N GLY A 63 9.24 2.18 26.78
CA GLY A 63 7.96 2.88 26.94
C GLY A 63 7.73 3.99 25.91
N TRP A 64 8.46 3.97 24.79
CA TRP A 64 8.31 4.93 23.71
C TRP A 64 7.02 4.67 22.96
N ARG A 65 6.35 5.75 22.53
CA ARG A 65 5.14 5.69 21.73
C ARG A 65 5.28 6.58 20.52
N VAL A 66 4.96 6.00 19.36
CA VAL A 66 4.88 6.71 18.08
C VAL A 66 3.42 6.71 17.66
N ALA A 67 2.87 7.88 17.37
CA ALA A 67 1.54 8.04 16.81
C ALA A 67 1.64 8.86 15.52
N ALA A 68 1.08 8.33 14.43
CA ALA A 68 0.98 9.03 13.16
C ALA A 68 -0.47 9.43 12.90
N ARG A 69 -0.68 10.68 12.47
CA ARG A 69 -1.97 11.17 11.99
C ARG A 69 -1.78 11.79 10.63
N VAL A 70 -2.61 11.38 9.68
CA VAL A 70 -2.69 12.00 8.36
C VAL A 70 -3.86 12.97 8.39
N GLY A 71 -3.59 14.25 8.14
CA GLY A 71 -4.57 15.32 8.03
C GLY A 71 -5.41 15.20 6.76
N GLU A 72 -6.44 16.04 6.67
CA GLU A 72 -7.31 16.07 5.49
C GLU A 72 -6.54 16.51 4.24
N ALA A 73 -6.94 15.98 3.09
CA ALA A 73 -6.35 16.33 1.82
C ALA A 73 -6.79 17.74 1.39
N GLY A 74 -5.84 18.69 1.36
CA GLY A 74 -6.06 20.04 0.86
C GLY A 74 -5.16 20.32 -0.35
N ALA A 75 -5.74 20.75 -1.48
CA ALA A 75 -5.00 21.16 -2.69
C ALA A 75 -3.92 20.17 -3.18
N GLY A 76 -4.14 18.87 -3.01
CA GLY A 76 -3.18 17.82 -3.43
C GLY A 76 -2.06 17.55 -2.43
N VAL A 77 -2.07 18.18 -1.25
CA VAL A 77 -1.14 17.92 -0.15
C VAL A 77 -1.92 17.34 1.03
N ARG A 78 -1.33 16.34 1.71
CA ARG A 78 -1.81 15.82 2.99
C ARG A 78 -0.77 16.10 4.06
N GLU A 79 -1.21 16.62 5.19
CA GLU A 79 -0.35 16.81 6.34
C GLU A 79 -0.09 15.45 7.02
N LEU A 80 1.17 15.13 7.33
CA LEU A 80 1.52 14.00 8.19
C LEU A 80 2.07 14.53 9.50
N VAL A 81 1.37 14.27 10.60
CA VAL A 81 1.77 14.64 11.95
C VAL A 81 2.26 13.39 12.67
N LEU A 82 3.54 13.38 13.06
CA LEU A 82 4.16 12.33 13.86
C LEU A 82 4.38 12.82 15.29
N THR A 83 3.87 12.09 16.27
CA THR A 83 4.09 12.34 17.69
C THR A 83 4.93 11.21 18.28
N ILE A 84 6.13 11.54 18.75
CA ILE A 84 7.05 10.58 19.36
C ILE A 84 7.30 11.01 20.81
N VAL A 85 6.89 10.18 21.76
CA VAL A 85 7.04 10.45 23.19
C VAL A 85 7.71 9.30 23.91
N ASP A 86 8.44 9.61 24.98
CA ASP A 86 9.00 8.62 25.89
C ASP A 86 7.95 8.09 26.89
N ARG A 87 8.40 7.26 27.83
CA ARG A 87 7.56 6.70 28.90
C ARG A 87 6.88 7.74 29.79
N ASP A 88 7.46 8.93 29.91
CA ASP A 88 6.98 10.04 30.75
C ASP A 88 6.12 11.04 29.94
N ALA A 89 5.75 10.66 28.71
CA ALA A 89 5.05 11.50 27.74
C ALA A 89 5.85 12.75 27.32
N ARG A 90 7.19 12.74 27.45
CA ARG A 90 8.05 13.82 26.99
C ARG A 90 8.46 13.59 25.53
N PRO A 91 8.57 14.65 24.71
CA PRO A 91 9.06 14.52 23.34
C PRO A 91 10.46 13.90 23.29
N VAL A 92 10.64 12.93 22.41
CA VAL A 92 11.96 12.32 22.17
C VAL A 92 12.80 13.26 21.31
N GLY A 93 13.91 13.77 21.85
CA GLY A 93 14.86 14.62 21.13
C GLY A 93 15.86 13.82 20.29
N GLY A 94 16.25 14.36 19.13
CA GLY A 94 17.30 13.79 18.28
C GLY A 94 16.89 12.55 17.47
N ALA A 95 15.59 12.25 17.39
CA ALA A 95 15.09 11.16 16.56
C ALA A 95 15.31 11.45 15.06
N LEU A 96 15.82 10.47 14.34
CA LEU A 96 15.84 10.48 12.87
C LEU A 96 14.54 9.87 12.37
N ILE A 97 13.83 10.58 11.50
CA ILE A 97 12.56 10.15 10.94
C ILE A 97 12.71 10.00 9.44
N GLY A 98 12.48 8.78 8.94
CA GLY A 98 12.26 8.51 7.51
C GLY A 98 10.77 8.37 7.24
N VAL A 99 10.26 9.09 6.23
CA VAL A 99 8.88 8.95 5.76
C VAL A 99 8.93 8.58 4.30
N GLU A 100 8.19 7.54 3.94
CA GLU A 100 7.95 7.13 2.57
C GLU A 100 6.48 7.36 2.25
N ALA A 101 6.20 7.97 1.09
CA ALA A 101 4.84 8.31 0.67
C ALA A 101 4.66 7.92 -0.79
N PHE A 102 3.51 7.31 -1.08
CA PHE A 102 3.15 6.81 -2.41
C PHE A 102 2.07 7.71 -3.03
N ALA A 103 2.19 7.95 -4.33
CA ALA A 103 1.36 8.88 -5.10
C ALA A 103 0.14 8.21 -5.72
#